data_AF-A0AAJ7RGW3-F1
#
_entry.id   AF-A0AAJ7RGW3-F1
#
_cell.length_a   1.000
_cell.length_b   1.000
_cell.length_c   1.000
_cell.angle_alpha   90.00
_cell.angle_beta   90.00
_cell.angle_gamma   90.00
#
_symmetry.space_group_name_H-M   'P 1'
#
loop_
_entity.id
_entity.type
_entity.pdbx_description
1 polymer ?
#
loop_
_entity_poly.entity_id
_entity_poly.type
_entity_poly.pdbx_seq_one_letter_code
_entity_poly.pdbx_strand_id
1 'polypeptide(L)'
;MMRKSIVFDKNTPDVFYCPQHKPTGFEKMIVRAKPLSKLCQFEGGPIPEDYKSDCYNDVDETEYACKEKYRIMMRLHPPGSDTPYNGTRLTKFQDLDKEIYLKKNQV
;
A
#
# COMPACT_ATOMS: atom_id res chain seq x y z
N MET A 1 14.68 5.13 -12.24
CA MET A 1 14.25 3.89 -11.57
C MET A 1 12.72 3.81 -11.60
N MET A 2 12.15 2.66 -11.94
CA MET A 2 10.69 2.41 -12.05
C MET A 2 9.98 2.42 -10.68
N ARG A 3 10.10 3.51 -9.93
CA ARG A 3 9.56 3.66 -8.57
C ARG A 3 8.02 3.66 -8.50
N LYS A 4 7.31 3.49 -9.63
CA LYS A 4 5.84 3.57 -9.76
C LYS A 4 5.25 2.32 -10.42
N SER A 5 5.70 1.14 -10.02
CA SER A 5 5.25 -0.14 -10.59
C SER A 5 4.10 -0.79 -9.81
N ILE A 6 3.63 -0.14 -8.74
CA ILE A 6 2.37 -0.52 -8.07
C ILE A 6 1.21 0.17 -8.79
N VAL A 7 0.28 -0.64 -9.28
CA VAL A 7 -0.97 -0.17 -9.91
C VAL A 7 -2.13 -0.53 -9.00
N PHE A 8 -3.04 0.41 -8.82
CA PHE A 8 -4.26 0.23 -8.04
C PHE A 8 -5.46 0.62 -8.91
N ASP A 9 -6.42 -0.29 -9.04
CA ASP A 9 -7.67 -0.05 -9.75
C ASP A 9 -8.77 0.26 -8.74
N LYS A 10 -9.49 1.37 -8.95
CA LYS A 10 -10.61 1.80 -8.11
C LYS A 10 -11.78 0.82 -8.19
N ASN A 11 -11.91 0.09 -9.30
CA ASN A 11 -12.98 -0.90 -9.49
C ASN A 11 -12.72 -2.18 -8.68
N THR A 12 -11.46 -2.44 -8.29
CA THR A 12 -11.07 -3.60 -7.49
C THR A 12 -10.27 -3.16 -6.26
N PRO A 13 -10.93 -2.54 -5.27
CA PRO A 13 -10.25 -1.86 -4.16
C PRO A 13 -9.51 -2.79 -3.20
N ASP A 14 -9.82 -4.09 -3.24
CA ASP A 14 -9.23 -5.10 -2.34
C ASP A 14 -7.89 -5.65 -2.85
N VAL A 15 -7.45 -5.25 -4.04
CA VAL A 15 -6.23 -5.77 -4.67
C VAL A 15 -5.35 -4.65 -5.23
N PHE A 16 -4.06 -4.93 -5.30
CA PHE A 16 -3.07 -4.15 -6.02
C PHE A 16 -2.35 -5.03 -7.05
N TYR A 17 -1.70 -4.40 -8.01
CA TYR A 17 -0.98 -5.07 -9.07
C TYR A 17 0.49 -4.65 -9.05
N CYS A 18 1.39 -5.60 -9.14
CA CYS A 18 2.82 -5.36 -9.15
C CYS A 18 3.56 -6.30 -10.13
N PRO A 19 4.74 -5.90 -10.62
CA PRO A 19 5.53 -6.71 -11.54
C PRO A 19 6.04 -7.98 -10.87
N GLN A 20 6.01 -9.10 -11.60
CA GLN A 20 6.54 -10.38 -11.11
C GLN A 20 8.00 -10.62 -11.52
N HIS A 21 8.43 -9.98 -12.60
CA HIS A 21 9.78 -10.10 -13.16
C HIS A 21 10.31 -8.72 -13.53
N LYS A 22 11.62 -8.64 -13.78
CA LYS A 22 12.25 -7.43 -14.30
C LYS A 22 11.59 -7.00 -15.61
N PRO A 23 10.85 -5.89 -15.65
CA PRO A 23 10.25 -5.42 -16.88
C PRO A 23 11.34 -4.88 -17.81
N THR A 24 11.29 -5.25 -19.09
CA THR A 24 12.13 -4.65 -20.14
C THR A 24 11.59 -3.29 -20.61
N GLY A 25 10.31 -3.01 -20.34
CA GLY A 25 9.62 -1.74 -20.58
C GLY A 25 8.20 -1.77 -19.97
N PHE A 26 7.51 -0.62 -19.90
CA PHE A 26 6.17 -0.54 -19.32
C PHE A 26 5.12 -1.36 -20.09
N GLU A 27 5.20 -1.36 -21.43
CA GLU A 27 4.29 -2.11 -22.31
C GLU A 27 4.40 -3.63 -22.16
N LYS A 28 5.55 -4.11 -21.65
CA LYS A 28 5.83 -5.54 -21.45
C LYS A 28 5.78 -5.94 -19.98
N MET A 29 5.21 -5.10 -19.12
CA MET A 29 5.11 -5.36 -17.69
C MET A 29 3.99 -6.37 -17.41
N ILE A 30 4.38 -7.60 -17.07
CA ILE A 30 3.44 -8.60 -16.57
C ILE A 30 3.24 -8.36 -15.08
N VAL A 31 2.01 -7.96 -14.71
CA VAL A 31 1.60 -7.75 -13.32
C VAL A 31 0.62 -8.82 -12.88
N ARG A 32 0.58 -9.10 -11.58
CA ARG A 32 -0.40 -10.02 -10.97
C ARG A 32 -1.15 -9.31 -9.87
N ALA A 33 -2.45 -9.60 -9.75
CA ALA A 33 -3.27 -9.13 -8.64
C ALA A 33 -2.83 -9.79 -7.32
N LYS A 34 -2.68 -8.98 -6.28
CA LYS A 34 -2.34 -9.37 -4.92
C LYS A 34 -3.26 -8.64 -3.94
N PRO A 35 -3.63 -9.25 -2.79
CA PRO A 35 -4.49 -8.58 -1.81
C PRO A 35 -3.86 -7.29 -1.28
N LEU A 36 -4.64 -6.23 -1.09
CA LEU A 36 -4.17 -4.96 -0.57
C LEU A 36 -3.51 -5.09 0.83
N SER A 37 -3.91 -6.08 1.61
CA SER A 37 -3.29 -6.40 2.91
C SER A 37 -1.79 -6.69 2.81
N LYS A 38 -1.36 -7.26 1.67
CA LYS A 38 0.03 -7.62 1.38
C LYS A 38 0.88 -6.47 0.84
N LEU A 39 0.27 -5.38 0.37
CA LEU A 39 1.03 -4.19 -0.01
C LEU A 39 1.65 -3.64 1.27
N CYS A 40 2.95 -3.35 1.30
CA CYS A 40 3.64 -2.81 2.48
C CYS A 40 3.23 -3.55 3.77
N GLN A 41 3.45 -4.86 3.78
CA GLN A 41 3.12 -5.73 4.90
C GLN A 41 4.08 -5.51 6.07
N PHE A 42 5.35 -5.26 5.78
CA PHE A 42 6.40 -5.09 6.79
C PHE A 42 6.77 -3.63 7.04
N GLU A 43 5.96 -2.70 6.54
CA GLU A 43 6.16 -1.25 6.70
C GLU A 43 7.50 -0.71 6.14
N GLY A 44 8.11 -1.44 5.19
CA GLY A 44 9.46 -1.17 4.70
C GLY A 44 10.57 -1.51 5.69
N GLY A 45 10.26 -2.33 6.69
CA GLY A 45 11.21 -2.93 7.62
C GLY A 45 11.93 -4.16 7.04
N PRO A 46 12.71 -4.86 7.87
CA PRO A 46 13.40 -6.08 7.47
C PRO A 46 12.39 -7.19 7.17
N ILE A 47 12.51 -7.77 5.97
CA ILE A 47 11.69 -8.89 5.51
C ILE A 47 12.31 -10.19 6.07
N PRO A 48 11.52 -11.11 6.64
CA PRO A 48 12.02 -12.42 7.07
C PRO A 48 12.69 -13.20 5.94
N GLU A 49 13.76 -13.96 6.24
CA GLU A 49 14.53 -14.69 5.22
C GLU A 49 13.72 -15.78 4.50
N ASP A 50 12.70 -16.33 5.17
CA ASP A 50 11.78 -17.33 4.63
C ASP A 50 10.61 -16.72 3.85
N TYR A 51 10.47 -15.39 3.86
CA TYR A 51 9.38 -14.72 3.18
C TYR A 51 9.64 -14.65 1.66
N LYS A 52 8.71 -15.22 0.91
CA LYS A 52 8.72 -15.11 -0.55
C LYS A 52 8.05 -13.81 -0.99
N SER A 53 8.85 -12.87 -1.47
CA SER A 53 8.41 -11.59 -2.04
C SER A 53 7.24 -11.78 -3.01
N ASP A 54 6.17 -11.00 -2.83
CA ASP A 54 5.01 -11.06 -3.71
C ASP A 54 5.24 -10.34 -5.04
N CYS A 55 6.20 -9.41 -5.06
CA CYS A 55 6.57 -8.58 -6.19
C CYS A 55 8.07 -8.65 -6.47
N TYR A 56 8.45 -8.35 -7.71
CA TYR A 56 9.85 -8.29 -8.14
C TYR A 56 10.62 -7.27 -7.31
N ASN A 57 11.74 -7.69 -6.70
CA ASN A 57 12.63 -6.88 -5.86
C ASN A 57 11.89 -6.14 -4.71
N ASP A 58 10.92 -6.79 -4.07
CA ASP A 58 10.23 -6.24 -2.88
C ASP A 58 9.64 -4.84 -3.12
N VAL A 59 9.22 -4.56 -4.36
CA VAL A 59 8.63 -3.27 -4.74
C VAL A 59 7.44 -2.91 -3.84
N ASP A 60 6.70 -3.92 -3.39
CA ASP A 60 5.59 -3.84 -2.45
C ASP A 60 6.00 -3.43 -1.03
N GLU A 61 7.27 -3.54 -0.64
CA GLU A 61 7.79 -3.09 0.66
C GLU A 61 8.57 -1.78 0.58
N THR A 62 8.61 -1.15 -0.60
CA THR A 62 9.26 0.15 -0.74
C THR A 62 8.49 1.26 0.00
N GLU A 63 9.20 2.33 0.35
CA GLU A 63 8.57 3.53 0.92
C GLU A 63 7.42 4.07 0.05
N TYR A 64 7.53 3.94 -1.27
CA TYR A 64 6.48 4.31 -2.21
C TYR A 64 5.24 3.42 -2.07
N ALA A 65 5.41 2.11 -1.96
CA ALA A 65 4.31 1.18 -1.76
C ALA A 65 3.56 1.44 -0.45
N CYS A 66 4.28 1.76 0.63
CA CYS A 66 3.67 2.14 1.91
C CYS A 66 2.85 3.44 1.80
N LYS A 67 3.37 4.45 1.11
CA LYS A 67 2.63 5.69 0.82
C LYS A 67 1.37 5.42 -0.01
N GLU A 68 1.46 4.54 -1.01
CA GLU A 68 0.31 4.15 -1.83
C GLU A 68 -0.74 3.37 -1.02
N LYS A 69 -0.33 2.41 -0.19
CA LYS A 69 -1.25 1.72 0.73
C LYS A 69 -1.98 2.71 1.62
N TYR A 70 -1.26 3.64 2.24
CA TYR A 70 -1.89 4.67 3.05
C TYR A 70 -2.89 5.53 2.25
N ARG A 71 -2.50 5.99 1.04
CA ARG A 71 -3.38 6.77 0.17
C ARG A 71 -4.65 6.01 -0.23
N ILE A 72 -4.54 4.70 -0.50
CA ILE A 72 -5.68 3.83 -0.81
C ILE A 72 -6.56 3.68 0.42
N MET A 73 -5.96 3.37 1.58
CA MET A 73 -6.68 3.23 2.85
C MET A 73 -7.44 4.50 3.22
N MET A 74 -6.85 5.68 3.05
CA MET A 74 -7.52 6.96 3.33
C MET A 74 -8.69 7.27 2.39
N ARG A 75 -8.71 6.67 1.19
CA ARG A 75 -9.84 6.77 0.26
C ARG A 75 -10.97 5.82 0.61
N LEU A 76 -10.63 4.60 1.03
CA LEU A 76 -11.62 3.57 1.39
C LEU A 76 -12.23 3.81 2.77
N HIS A 77 -11.40 4.21 3.73
CA HIS A 77 -11.75 4.35 5.14
C HIS A 77 -11.18 5.68 5.68
N PRO A 78 -11.76 6.83 5.28
CA PRO A 78 -11.30 8.12 5.74
C PRO A 78 -11.45 8.25 7.27
N PRO A 79 -10.60 9.04 7.95
CA PRO A 79 -10.72 9.27 9.39
C PRO A 79 -12.13 9.78 9.77
N GLY A 80 -12.79 9.04 10.66
CA GLY A 80 -14.17 9.32 11.12
C GLY A 80 -15.27 8.61 10.33
N SER A 81 -14.97 7.65 9.45
CA SER A 81 -15.98 6.74 8.88
C SER A 81 -16.49 5.73 9.91
N ASP A 82 -17.77 5.37 9.87
CA ASP A 82 -18.41 4.41 10.78
C ASP A 82 -17.95 2.95 10.60
N THR A 83 -17.19 2.66 9.54
CA THR A 83 -16.62 1.33 9.30
C THR A 83 -15.51 1.03 10.30
N PRO A 84 -15.63 -0.02 11.15
CA PRO A 84 -14.64 -0.34 12.16
C PRO A 84 -13.28 -0.62 11.51
N TYR A 85 -12.27 0.08 12.00
CA TYR A 85 -10.89 -0.11 11.61
C TYR A 85 -10.40 -1.52 12.03
N ASN A 86 -10.24 -2.43 11.07
CA ASN A 86 -9.79 -3.82 11.32
C ASN A 86 -8.25 -3.96 11.40
N GLY A 87 -7.54 -2.97 11.93
CA GLY A 87 -6.10 -3.13 12.24
C GLY A 87 -5.11 -3.01 11.06
N THR A 88 -5.51 -2.54 9.88
CA THR A 88 -4.66 -2.50 8.66
C THR A 88 -3.94 -1.17 8.36
N ARG A 89 -3.99 -0.20 9.28
CA ARG A 89 -3.35 1.13 9.17
C ARG A 89 -1.93 1.01 9.69
N LEU A 90 -1.02 1.35 8.79
CA LEU A 90 0.41 1.29 9.04
C LEU A 90 0.76 2.16 10.25
N THR A 91 1.57 1.60 11.15
CA THR A 91 1.98 2.27 12.39
C THR A 91 2.65 3.61 12.10
N LYS A 92 3.45 3.66 11.02
CA LYS A 92 4.15 4.85 10.55
C LYS A 92 3.26 6.06 10.22
N PHE A 93 1.95 5.85 9.98
CA PHE A 93 1.02 6.94 9.64
C PHE A 93 0.01 7.28 10.75
N GLN A 94 0.10 6.62 11.92
CA GLN A 94 -0.84 6.88 13.02
C GLN A 94 -0.79 8.32 13.53
N ASP A 95 0.39 8.93 13.61
CA ASP A 95 0.53 10.30 14.12
C ASP A 95 -0.02 11.34 13.14
N LEU A 96 0.18 11.13 11.83
CA LEU A 96 -0.44 11.96 10.78
C LEU A 96 -1.97 11.92 10.88
N ASP A 97 -2.54 10.75 11.15
CA ASP A 97 -3.99 10.60 11.30
C ASP A 97 -4.54 11.30 12.55
N LYS A 98 -3.80 11.27 13.67
CA LYS A 98 -4.16 12.04 14.88
C LYS A 98 -4.20 13.53 14.57
N GLU A 99 -3.19 14.06 13.86
CA GLU A 99 -3.17 15.46 13.45
C GLU A 99 -4.36 15.83 12.55
N ILE A 100 -4.69 14.98 11.57
CA ILE A 100 -5.83 15.20 10.67
C ILE A 100 -7.16 15.19 11.45
N TYR A 101 -7.33 14.24 12.37
CA TYR A 101 -8.53 14.14 13.20
C TYR A 101 -8.72 15.39 14.09
N LEU A 102 -7.65 15.81 14.77
CA LEU A 102 -7.67 17.02 15.61
C LEU A 102 -8.01 18.28 14.81
N LYS A 103 -7.47 18.43 13.60
CA LYS A 103 -7.81 19.55 12.70
C LYS A 103 -9.27 19.54 12.26
N LYS A 104 -9.87 18.36 12.04
CA LYS A 104 -11.26 18.24 11.58
C LYS A 104 -12.28 18.63 12.66
N ASN A 105 -11.96 18.39 13.93
CA ASN A 105 -12.82 18.72 15.08
C ASN A 105 -12.67 20.16 15.60
N GLN A 106 -11.82 20.98 14.96
CA GLN A 106 -11.65 22.40 15.26
C GLN A 106 -12.44 23.32 14.29
N VAL A 107 -13.32 22.76 13.46
CA VAL A 107 -14.22 23.48 12.54
C VAL A 107 -15.66 23.30 12.97
#